data_AF-A0A318JD93-F1
#
_entry.id   AF-A0A318JD93-F1
#
_cell.length_a   1.000
_cell.length_b   1.000
_cell.length_c   1.000
_cell.angle_alpha   90.00
_cell.angle_beta   90.00
_cell.angle_gamma   90.00
#
_symmetry.space_group_name_H-M   'P 1'
#
loop_
_entity.id
_entity.type
_entity.pdbx_description
1 polymer ?
#
loop_
_entity_poly.entity_id
_entity_poly.type
_entity_poly.pdbx_seq_one_letter_code
_entity_poly.pdbx_strand_id
1 'polypeptide(L)'
;MADHCTSNPAPIRFLLSFDDGPSAVQPDNPTEKVLRTLQSNPYQNGIKAVFFAQPRAVNGGGTEFGRALLKREVEAGHLLAFHTGTPRHSNHRYLSEDELKNSLELGIADLSAIMGAAPKLVRPPFWNYDARTLDTYHRHGLQMLLTDLSANDGIIYGINFSLTKRRNMRKLLLATRPKWCQNEMPAVDGVTPIVVTFHDINPYTANHMEEYLEILLDVAKELEIPVSEKPFYDDRDVLERAALARVVKDASNAPELPGIWNWFWGLFR
;
A
#
# COMPACT_ATOMS: atom_id res chain seq x y z
N MET A 1 31.37 2.75 0.78
CA MET A 1 31.06 3.87 1.69
C MET A 1 29.78 4.49 1.16
N ALA A 2 28.72 4.55 1.96
CA ALA A 2 27.50 5.22 1.53
C ALA A 2 27.77 6.72 1.52
N ASP A 3 27.56 7.38 0.38
CA ASP A 3 27.64 8.82 0.29
C ASP A 3 26.69 9.43 1.35
N HIS A 4 27.24 10.33 2.16
CA HIS A 4 26.45 11.08 3.14
C HIS A 4 25.45 11.96 2.37
N CYS A 5 24.21 12.06 2.87
CA CYS A 5 23.25 12.99 2.28
C CYS A 5 23.83 14.41 2.36
N THR A 6 23.77 15.14 1.25
CA THR A 6 24.22 16.54 1.19
C THR A 6 23.19 17.50 1.78
N SER A 7 21.95 17.03 1.96
CA SER A 7 20.89 17.73 2.69
C SER A 7 20.69 17.12 4.09
N ASN A 8 19.91 17.80 4.94
CA ASN A 8 19.46 17.29 6.23
C ASN A 8 17.98 16.87 6.16
N PRO A 9 17.65 15.72 5.54
CA PRO A 9 16.28 15.30 5.35
C PRO A 9 15.62 14.87 6.67
N ALA A 10 14.30 15.03 6.75
CA ALA A 10 13.52 14.54 7.88
C ALA A 10 13.66 13.00 8.03
N PRO A 11 13.66 12.46 9.26
CA PRO A 11 13.70 11.02 9.49
C PRO A 11 12.50 10.35 8.81
N ILE A 12 12.67 9.11 8.36
CA ILE A 12 11.61 8.38 7.68
C ILE A 12 10.58 7.83 8.68
N ARG A 13 9.35 7.65 8.20
CA ARG A 13 8.31 6.83 8.85
C ARG A 13 7.66 5.92 7.81
N PHE A 14 7.57 4.63 8.12
CA PHE A 14 6.99 3.65 7.22
C PHE A 14 5.46 3.74 7.22
N LEU A 15 4.90 3.93 6.04
CA LEU A 15 3.47 3.91 5.76
C LEU A 15 3.12 2.54 5.19
N LEU A 16 2.50 1.70 6.00
CA LEU A 16 2.10 0.35 5.58
C LEU A 16 0.82 0.41 4.76
N SER A 17 0.79 -0.34 3.66
CA SER A 17 -0.39 -0.52 2.84
C SER A 17 -0.57 -1.96 2.38
N PHE A 18 -1.81 -2.37 2.19
CA PHE A 18 -2.20 -3.72 1.81
C PHE A 18 -3.15 -3.68 0.62
N ASP A 19 -2.83 -4.46 -0.42
CA ASP A 19 -3.65 -4.58 -1.63
C ASP A 19 -4.46 -5.88 -1.63
N ASP A 20 -5.52 -5.87 -2.42
CA ASP A 20 -6.42 -6.97 -2.76
C ASP A 20 -7.45 -7.40 -1.71
N GLY A 21 -7.28 -6.97 -0.47
CA GLY A 21 -8.12 -7.34 0.65
C GLY A 21 -9.60 -6.92 0.58
N PRO A 22 -10.40 -7.45 1.51
CA PRO A 22 -10.04 -8.46 2.49
C PRO A 22 -10.16 -9.88 1.89
N SER A 23 -9.48 -10.84 2.50
CA SER A 23 -9.67 -12.26 2.15
C SER A 23 -11.01 -12.78 2.68
N ALA A 24 -11.76 -13.52 1.86
CA ALA A 24 -12.94 -14.27 2.33
C ALA A 24 -12.62 -15.68 2.84
N VAL A 25 -11.35 -16.10 2.86
CA VAL A 25 -10.93 -17.46 3.26
C VAL A 25 -11.24 -17.72 4.73
N GLN A 26 -11.84 -18.89 5.01
CA GLN A 26 -12.13 -19.39 6.34
C GLN A 26 -11.92 -20.93 6.38
N PRO A 27 -11.41 -21.51 7.48
CA PRO A 27 -10.84 -20.84 8.66
C PRO A 27 -9.44 -20.24 8.38
N ASP A 28 -8.82 -19.63 9.40
CA ASP A 28 -7.44 -19.12 9.36
C ASP A 28 -7.21 -17.95 8.39
N ASN A 29 -8.01 -16.90 8.55
CA ASN A 29 -8.03 -15.77 7.63
C ASN A 29 -6.74 -14.91 7.69
N PRO A 30 -6.07 -14.64 6.56
CA PRO A 30 -4.82 -13.88 6.52
C PRO A 30 -5.01 -12.38 6.82
N THR A 31 -6.11 -11.76 6.38
CA THR A 31 -6.43 -10.35 6.71
C THR A 31 -6.60 -10.19 8.22
N GLU A 32 -7.32 -11.09 8.88
CA GLU A 32 -7.46 -11.05 10.34
C GLU A 32 -6.13 -11.19 11.09
N LYS A 33 -5.22 -12.04 10.59
CA LYS A 33 -3.87 -12.17 11.14
C LYS A 33 -3.08 -10.87 11.02
N VAL A 34 -3.11 -10.24 9.84
CA VAL A 34 -2.48 -8.92 9.63
C VAL A 34 -3.03 -7.91 10.63
N LEU A 35 -4.36 -7.82 10.79
CA LEU A 35 -4.98 -6.91 11.76
C LEU A 35 -4.52 -7.17 13.19
N ARG A 36 -4.39 -8.44 13.61
CA ARG A 36 -3.87 -8.80 14.93
C ARG A 36 -2.43 -8.33 15.13
N THR A 37 -1.55 -8.57 14.16
CA THR A 37 -0.15 -8.13 14.23
C THR A 37 -0.02 -6.60 14.22
N LEU A 38 -0.80 -5.88 13.41
CA LEU A 38 -0.78 -4.42 13.42
C LEU A 38 -1.27 -3.86 14.77
N GLN A 39 -2.26 -4.50 15.38
CA GLN A 39 -2.73 -4.12 16.70
C GLN A 39 -1.68 -4.36 17.80
N SER A 40 -0.95 -5.48 17.75
CA SER A 40 0.04 -5.87 18.76
C SER A 40 1.23 -6.61 18.15
N ASN A 41 2.43 -6.07 18.33
CA ASN A 41 3.70 -6.65 17.90
C ASN A 41 4.85 -6.05 18.75
N PRO A 42 6.06 -6.64 18.73
CA PRO A 42 7.16 -6.16 19.59
C PRO A 42 7.79 -4.82 19.17
N TYR A 43 7.47 -4.27 17.99
CA TYR A 43 8.11 -3.07 17.45
C TYR A 43 7.31 -1.79 17.67
N GLN A 44 5.99 -1.84 17.48
CA GLN A 44 5.06 -0.74 17.76
C GLN A 44 3.64 -1.26 17.86
N ASN A 45 2.93 -1.01 18.96
CA ASN A 45 1.52 -1.38 19.08
C ASN A 45 0.61 -0.38 18.35
N GLY A 46 -0.55 -0.86 17.92
CA GLY A 46 -1.61 -0.02 17.36
C GLY A 46 -1.28 0.61 16.00
N ILE A 47 -0.44 -0.05 15.19
CA ILE A 47 -0.08 0.42 13.85
C ILE A 47 -1.34 0.59 12.99
N LYS A 48 -1.46 1.73 12.32
CA LYS A 48 -2.47 2.03 11.30
C LYS A 48 -1.85 1.89 9.91
N ALA A 49 -2.68 1.45 8.98
CA ALA A 49 -2.28 1.11 7.62
C ALA A 49 -3.38 1.51 6.63
N VAL A 50 -3.01 1.57 5.34
CA VAL A 50 -3.96 1.81 4.25
C VAL A 50 -4.33 0.48 3.60
N PHE A 51 -5.61 0.10 3.62
CA PHE A 51 -6.10 -1.10 2.93
C PHE A 51 -6.75 -0.68 1.61
N PHE A 52 -6.16 -1.06 0.49
CA PHE A 52 -6.73 -0.89 -0.84
C PHE A 52 -7.67 -2.07 -1.12
N ALA A 53 -8.95 -1.82 -0.89
CA ALA A 53 -9.97 -2.85 -0.83
C ALA A 53 -10.71 -3.08 -2.15
N GLN A 54 -11.18 -4.32 -2.30
CA GLN A 54 -12.08 -4.74 -3.38
C GLN A 54 -13.49 -5.01 -2.82
N PRO A 55 -14.34 -3.97 -2.63
CA PRO A 55 -15.64 -4.09 -1.96
C PRO A 55 -16.62 -5.05 -2.65
N ARG A 56 -16.38 -5.41 -3.92
CA ARG A 56 -17.25 -6.28 -4.71
C ARG A 56 -16.61 -7.58 -5.15
N ALA A 57 -15.38 -7.87 -4.73
CA ALA A 57 -14.70 -9.12 -5.09
C ALA A 57 -15.48 -10.34 -4.58
N VAL A 58 -15.73 -11.31 -5.45
CA VAL A 58 -16.54 -12.51 -5.14
C VAL A 58 -15.92 -13.41 -4.06
N ASN A 59 -14.60 -13.30 -3.88
CA ASN A 59 -13.79 -14.03 -2.90
C ASN A 59 -13.21 -13.09 -1.82
N GLY A 60 -13.82 -11.91 -1.64
CA GLY A 60 -13.38 -10.90 -0.70
C GLY A 60 -14.53 -10.01 -0.23
N GLY A 61 -14.39 -8.69 -0.41
CA GLY A 61 -15.37 -7.70 0.05
C GLY A 61 -16.81 -7.87 -0.45
N GLY A 62 -17.04 -8.61 -1.54
CA GLY A 62 -18.38 -8.93 -2.04
C GLY A 62 -19.13 -9.98 -1.20
N THR A 63 -18.45 -10.69 -0.30
CA THR A 63 -19.05 -11.67 0.61
C THR A 63 -19.53 -11.03 1.92
N GLU A 64 -20.43 -11.69 2.65
CA GLU A 64 -20.87 -11.20 3.98
C GLU A 64 -19.68 -11.09 4.95
N PHE A 65 -18.84 -12.12 5.00
CA PHE A 65 -17.65 -12.14 5.83
C PHE A 65 -16.63 -11.07 5.43
N GLY A 66 -16.36 -10.90 4.13
CA GLY A 66 -15.48 -9.84 3.65
C GLY A 66 -16.00 -8.44 3.99
N ARG A 67 -17.31 -8.19 3.84
CA ARG A 67 -17.91 -6.90 4.30
C ARG A 67 -17.74 -6.69 5.80
N ALA A 68 -17.83 -7.74 6.62
CA ALA A 68 -17.59 -7.63 8.05
C ALA A 68 -16.12 -7.29 8.36
N LEU A 69 -15.16 -7.84 7.59
CA LEU A 69 -13.74 -7.49 7.72
C LEU A 69 -13.45 -6.04 7.29
N LEU A 70 -14.04 -5.54 6.21
CA LEU A 70 -13.93 -4.13 5.82
C LEU A 70 -14.39 -3.18 6.94
N LYS A 71 -15.51 -3.51 7.60
CA LYS A 71 -15.99 -2.74 8.77
C LYS A 71 -14.99 -2.80 9.92
N ARG A 72 -14.46 -3.99 10.21
CA ARG A 72 -13.46 -4.19 11.25
C ARG A 72 -12.16 -3.42 11.00
N GLU A 73 -11.71 -3.31 9.75
CA GLU A 73 -10.56 -2.48 9.37
C GLU A 73 -10.79 -1.02 9.74
N VAL A 74 -11.98 -0.49 9.43
CA VAL A 74 -12.38 0.88 9.78
C VAL A 74 -12.49 1.07 11.29
N GLU A 75 -13.15 0.15 12.00
CA GLU A 75 -13.33 0.19 13.46
C GLU A 75 -11.99 0.10 14.21
N ALA A 76 -11.02 -0.63 13.67
CA ALA A 76 -9.65 -0.69 14.19
C ALA A 76 -8.83 0.58 13.87
N GLY A 77 -9.41 1.56 13.16
CA GLY A 77 -8.79 2.85 12.85
C GLY A 77 -7.87 2.83 11.63
N HIS A 78 -7.90 1.78 10.82
CA HIS A 78 -7.17 1.77 9.55
C HIS A 78 -7.85 2.68 8.52
N LEU A 79 -7.11 3.07 7.48
CA LEU A 79 -7.64 3.83 6.35
C LEU A 79 -8.04 2.87 5.24
N LEU A 80 -9.31 2.90 4.85
CA LEU A 80 -9.82 2.10 3.75
C LEU A 80 -9.80 2.93 2.45
N ALA A 81 -9.27 2.34 1.39
CA ALA A 81 -9.01 2.98 0.09
C ALA A 81 -9.52 2.09 -1.06
N PHE A 82 -9.69 2.67 -2.25
CA PHE A 82 -10.27 1.97 -3.39
C PHE A 82 -9.21 1.19 -4.18
N HIS A 83 -9.45 -0.10 -4.44
CA HIS A 83 -8.63 -0.89 -5.36
C HIS A 83 -9.36 -1.23 -6.65
N THR A 84 -10.56 -1.81 -6.56
CA THR A 84 -11.48 -2.00 -7.70
C THR A 84 -12.89 -2.33 -7.22
N GLY A 85 -13.91 -1.86 -7.94
CA GLY A 85 -15.32 -2.24 -7.74
C GLY A 85 -15.78 -3.36 -8.68
N THR A 86 -14.88 -4.02 -9.42
CA THR A 86 -15.24 -5.18 -10.25
C THR A 86 -15.37 -6.47 -9.41
N PRO A 87 -16.11 -7.49 -9.86
CA PRO A 87 -16.22 -8.78 -9.16
C PRO A 87 -14.90 -9.56 -9.01
N ARG A 88 -13.89 -9.20 -9.81
CA ARG A 88 -12.53 -9.77 -9.82
C ARG A 88 -11.49 -8.65 -9.81
N HIS A 89 -10.21 -9.00 -9.72
CA HIS A 89 -9.08 -8.08 -9.78
C HIS A 89 -8.79 -7.59 -11.22
N SER A 90 -9.71 -6.80 -11.79
CA SER A 90 -9.63 -6.35 -13.18
C SER A 90 -8.62 -5.21 -13.37
N ASN A 91 -7.82 -5.28 -14.43
CA ASN A 91 -6.86 -4.23 -14.78
C ASN A 91 -7.57 -2.99 -15.35
N HIS A 92 -7.60 -1.89 -14.60
CA HIS A 92 -8.31 -0.67 -14.97
C HIS A 92 -7.86 -0.06 -16.31
N ARG A 93 -6.59 -0.22 -16.69
CA ARG A 93 -6.07 0.27 -17.98
C ARG A 93 -6.81 -0.35 -19.17
N TYR A 94 -7.26 -1.59 -19.04
CA TYR A 94 -7.92 -2.34 -20.12
C TYR A 94 -9.45 -2.32 -20.06
N LEU A 95 -10.03 -1.72 -19.02
CA LEU A 95 -11.48 -1.49 -18.98
C LEU A 95 -11.86 -0.39 -19.98
N SER A 96 -13.01 -0.55 -20.64
CA SER A 96 -13.65 0.55 -21.36
C SER A 96 -13.97 1.71 -20.40
N GLU A 97 -14.26 2.89 -20.94
CA GLU A 97 -14.59 4.06 -20.11
C GLU A 97 -15.82 3.81 -19.23
N ASP A 98 -16.87 3.20 -19.80
CA ASP A 98 -18.09 2.86 -19.06
C ASP A 98 -17.85 1.80 -17.98
N GLU A 99 -17.04 0.77 -18.26
CA GLU A 99 -16.69 -0.24 -17.27
C GLU A 99 -15.87 0.33 -16.11
N LEU A 100 -14.89 1.19 -16.42
CA LEU A 100 -14.09 1.85 -15.39
C LEU A 100 -14.93 2.79 -14.52
N LYS A 101 -15.77 3.62 -15.17
CA LYS A 101 -16.71 4.51 -14.47
C LYS A 101 -17.63 3.73 -13.55
N ASN A 102 -18.27 2.67 -14.05
CA ASN A 102 -19.16 1.83 -13.26
C ASN A 102 -18.42 1.14 -12.09
N SER A 103 -17.18 0.67 -12.31
CA SER A 103 -16.35 0.11 -11.23
C SER A 103 -16.10 1.13 -10.13
N LEU A 104 -15.73 2.36 -10.49
CA LEU A 104 -15.47 3.45 -9.56
C LEU A 104 -16.73 3.85 -8.81
N GLU A 105 -17.81 4.17 -9.50
CA GLU A 105 -19.06 4.64 -8.88
C GLU A 105 -19.63 3.62 -7.89
N LEU A 106 -19.69 2.34 -8.28
CA LEU A 106 -20.23 1.29 -7.42
C LEU A 106 -19.32 1.00 -6.23
N GLY A 107 -18.01 0.83 -6.45
CA GLY A 107 -17.12 0.53 -5.34
C GLY A 107 -16.89 1.72 -4.40
N ILE A 108 -16.92 2.97 -4.90
CA ILE A 108 -16.92 4.18 -4.05
C ILE A 108 -18.18 4.20 -3.19
N ALA A 109 -19.35 3.90 -3.75
CA ALA A 109 -20.60 3.85 -3.00
C ALA A 109 -20.56 2.77 -1.90
N ASP A 110 -20.06 1.57 -2.22
CA ASP A 110 -19.93 0.48 -1.25
C ASP A 110 -18.98 0.82 -0.10
N LEU A 111 -17.80 1.39 -0.41
CA LEU A 111 -16.86 1.85 0.62
C LEU A 111 -17.43 3.01 1.44
N SER A 112 -18.15 3.93 0.81
CA SER A 112 -18.82 5.04 1.50
C SER A 112 -19.86 4.55 2.51
N ALA A 113 -20.62 3.52 2.15
CA ALA A 113 -21.61 2.91 3.05
C ALA A 113 -20.96 2.24 4.27
N ILE A 114 -19.70 1.80 4.16
CA ILE A 114 -18.93 1.21 5.25
C ILE A 114 -18.27 2.29 6.12
N MET A 115 -17.69 3.31 5.49
CA MET A 115 -16.86 4.32 6.15
C MET A 115 -17.63 5.55 6.64
N GLY A 116 -18.84 5.77 6.13
CA GLY A 116 -19.61 7.01 6.33
C GLY A 116 -19.13 8.20 5.47
N ALA A 117 -18.08 8.02 4.67
CA ALA A 117 -17.53 9.02 3.76
C ALA A 117 -16.83 8.33 2.57
N ALA A 118 -16.73 9.03 1.45
CA ALA A 118 -16.05 8.49 0.26
C ALA A 118 -14.55 8.25 0.51
N PRO A 119 -13.97 7.15 -0.03
CA PRO A 119 -12.54 6.97 -0.03
C PRO A 119 -11.86 8.10 -0.82
N LYS A 120 -10.68 8.52 -0.36
CA LYS A 120 -9.87 9.56 -1.04
C LYS A 120 -8.73 8.98 -1.88
N LEU A 121 -8.32 7.75 -1.61
CA LEU A 121 -7.15 7.13 -2.21
C LEU A 121 -7.56 5.99 -3.13
N VAL A 122 -6.80 5.83 -4.22
CA VAL A 122 -6.88 4.68 -5.12
C VAL A 122 -5.50 4.11 -5.39
N ARG A 123 -5.44 2.79 -5.57
CA ARG A 123 -4.31 2.13 -6.21
C ARG A 123 -4.86 1.22 -7.30
N PRO A 124 -4.41 1.36 -8.56
CA PRO A 124 -4.90 0.51 -9.62
C PRO A 124 -4.40 -0.94 -9.44
N PRO A 125 -5.22 -1.95 -9.76
CA PRO A 125 -4.75 -3.34 -9.86
C PRO A 125 -3.53 -3.45 -10.77
N PHE A 126 -2.58 -4.30 -10.40
CA PHE A 126 -1.29 -4.49 -11.08
C PHE A 126 -0.40 -3.24 -11.14
N TRP A 127 -0.74 -2.20 -10.36
CA TRP A 127 -0.16 -0.86 -10.44
C TRP A 127 -0.14 -0.30 -11.87
N ASN A 128 -1.07 -0.76 -12.71
CA ASN A 128 -1.11 -0.47 -14.14
C ASN A 128 -2.14 0.62 -14.42
N TYR A 129 -1.69 1.71 -15.04
CA TYR A 129 -2.52 2.86 -15.36
C TYR A 129 -1.99 3.57 -16.61
N ASP A 130 -2.65 4.65 -16.98
CA ASP A 130 -2.30 5.56 -18.05
C ASP A 130 -2.93 6.93 -17.74
N ALA A 131 -2.73 7.92 -18.61
CA ALA A 131 -3.30 9.24 -18.39
C ALA A 131 -4.85 9.22 -18.30
N ARG A 132 -5.51 8.35 -19.06
CA ARG A 132 -6.97 8.21 -19.08
C ARG A 132 -7.51 7.70 -17.75
N THR A 133 -6.94 6.61 -17.24
CA THR A 133 -7.32 6.02 -15.95
C THR A 133 -7.04 6.97 -14.80
N LEU A 134 -5.88 7.65 -14.79
CA LEU A 134 -5.54 8.63 -13.75
C LEU A 134 -6.52 9.81 -13.74
N ASP A 135 -6.81 10.38 -14.91
CA ASP A 135 -7.79 11.46 -15.04
C ASP A 135 -9.19 11.02 -14.57
N THR A 136 -9.58 9.78 -14.91
CA THR A 136 -10.85 9.21 -14.46
C THR A 136 -10.89 9.10 -12.93
N TYR A 137 -9.80 8.67 -12.27
CA TYR A 137 -9.74 8.65 -10.80
C TYR A 137 -9.92 10.04 -10.20
N HIS A 138 -9.22 11.06 -10.73
CA HIS A 138 -9.33 12.44 -10.25
C HIS A 138 -10.76 12.99 -10.40
N ARG A 139 -11.42 12.71 -11.53
CA ARG A 139 -12.84 13.09 -11.74
C ARG A 139 -13.80 12.47 -10.73
N HIS A 140 -13.43 11.35 -10.12
CA HIS A 140 -14.21 10.68 -9.06
C HIS A 140 -13.69 11.02 -7.65
N GLY A 141 -12.85 12.05 -7.51
CA GLY A 141 -12.33 12.51 -6.21
C GLY A 141 -11.25 11.61 -5.59
N LEU A 142 -10.73 10.64 -6.33
CA LEU A 142 -9.70 9.72 -5.87
C LEU A 142 -8.31 10.20 -6.25
N GLN A 143 -7.35 10.06 -5.36
CA GLN A 143 -5.94 10.38 -5.55
C GLN A 143 -5.11 9.09 -5.57
N MET A 144 -4.27 8.93 -6.60
CA MET A 144 -3.55 7.67 -6.77
C MET A 144 -2.30 7.60 -5.90
N LEU A 145 -2.22 6.57 -5.04
CA LEU A 145 -1.04 6.28 -4.22
C LEU A 145 -0.35 5.00 -4.71
N LEU A 146 0.90 5.12 -5.13
CA LEU A 146 1.74 3.99 -5.50
C LEU A 146 2.59 3.54 -4.30
N THR A 147 3.76 2.95 -4.56
CA THR A 147 4.61 2.33 -3.53
C THR A 147 6.07 2.69 -3.76
N ASP A 148 6.81 2.86 -2.66
CA ASP A 148 8.26 3.01 -2.69
C ASP A 148 8.91 1.61 -2.51
N LEU A 149 8.31 0.74 -1.70
CA LEU A 149 8.76 -0.62 -1.44
C LEU A 149 7.63 -1.63 -1.59
N SER A 150 7.79 -2.63 -2.46
CA SER A 150 6.89 -3.77 -2.53
C SER A 150 7.53 -5.03 -1.96
N ALA A 151 6.76 -5.80 -1.18
CA ALA A 151 7.14 -7.14 -0.73
C ALA A 151 7.23 -8.18 -1.87
N ASN A 152 6.73 -7.87 -3.07
CA ASN A 152 6.56 -8.80 -4.19
C ASN A 152 5.80 -10.07 -3.79
N ASP A 153 4.90 -9.95 -2.82
CA ASP A 153 4.11 -11.02 -2.23
C ASP A 153 2.82 -11.31 -3.01
N GLY A 154 2.51 -10.56 -4.08
CA GLY A 154 1.37 -10.81 -4.96
C GLY A 154 1.58 -11.93 -6.01
N ILE A 155 2.78 -12.51 -6.15
CA ILE A 155 3.12 -13.45 -7.26
C ILE A 155 3.69 -14.81 -6.79
N ILE A 156 3.74 -15.12 -5.49
CA ILE A 156 4.63 -16.22 -5.03
C ILE A 156 3.94 -17.59 -4.97
N TYR A 157 4.35 -18.48 -5.89
CA TYR A 157 4.39 -19.94 -5.70
C TYR A 157 5.76 -20.33 -5.13
N GLY A 158 5.79 -20.91 -3.92
CA GLY A 158 6.85 -21.79 -3.41
C GLY A 158 8.24 -21.18 -3.13
N ILE A 159 8.66 -21.24 -1.86
CA ILE A 159 10.02 -21.00 -1.32
C ILE A 159 10.36 -19.53 -1.02
N ASN A 160 10.02 -19.07 0.19
CA ASN A 160 10.44 -17.78 0.75
C ASN A 160 11.31 -17.97 2.01
N PHE A 161 12.63 -18.01 1.84
CA PHE A 161 13.58 -17.85 2.94
C PHE A 161 13.75 -16.37 3.30
N SER A 162 13.98 -16.06 4.59
CA SER A 162 14.15 -14.69 5.12
C SER A 162 15.10 -13.79 4.31
N LEU A 163 16.18 -14.37 3.76
CA LEU A 163 17.17 -13.65 2.96
C LEU A 163 16.60 -13.00 1.69
N THR A 164 15.58 -13.58 1.05
CA THR A 164 14.99 -12.97 -0.16
C THR A 164 14.16 -11.73 0.20
N LYS A 165 13.39 -11.80 1.31
CA LYS A 165 12.59 -10.68 1.84
C LYS A 165 13.48 -9.51 2.21
N ARG A 166 14.50 -9.77 3.04
CA ARG A 166 15.45 -8.75 3.50
C ARG A 166 16.20 -8.13 2.33
N ARG A 167 16.74 -8.95 1.41
CA ARG A 167 17.46 -8.46 0.23
C ARG A 167 16.58 -7.57 -0.65
N ASN A 168 15.31 -7.92 -0.81
CA ASN A 168 14.35 -7.12 -1.57
C ASN A 168 14.09 -5.76 -0.89
N MET A 169 13.70 -5.75 0.39
CA MET A 169 13.46 -4.50 1.14
C MET A 169 14.68 -3.59 1.15
N ARG A 170 15.87 -4.17 1.36
CA ARG A 170 17.15 -3.47 1.27
C ARG A 170 17.40 -2.85 -0.10
N LYS A 171 17.20 -3.62 -1.16
CA LYS A 171 17.37 -3.12 -2.54
C LYS A 171 16.45 -1.92 -2.80
N LEU A 172 15.18 -2.01 -2.43
CA LEU A 172 14.19 -0.96 -2.70
C LEU A 172 14.42 0.28 -1.84
N LEU A 173 14.73 0.12 -0.55
CA LEU A 173 15.05 1.26 0.32
C LEU A 173 16.34 1.96 -0.14
N LEU A 174 17.36 1.19 -0.55
CA LEU A 174 18.60 1.74 -1.12
C LEU A 174 18.34 2.54 -2.40
N ALA A 175 17.45 2.06 -3.27
CA ALA A 175 17.03 2.80 -4.47
C ALA A 175 16.22 4.07 -4.15
N THR A 176 15.50 4.09 -3.02
CA THR A 176 14.74 5.26 -2.56
C THR A 176 15.63 6.30 -1.88
N ARG A 177 16.73 5.86 -1.24
CA ARG A 177 17.65 6.70 -0.45
C ARG A 177 18.14 7.97 -1.17
N PRO A 178 18.51 7.98 -2.46
CA PRO A 178 18.94 9.21 -3.14
C PRO A 178 17.87 10.31 -3.14
N LYS A 179 16.61 9.96 -3.46
CA LYS A 179 15.48 10.91 -3.47
C LYS A 179 15.22 11.50 -2.08
N TRP A 180 15.28 10.64 -1.06
CA TRP A 180 15.20 11.06 0.34
C TRP A 180 16.37 11.98 0.72
N CYS A 181 17.62 11.60 0.43
CA CYS A 181 18.82 12.41 0.67
C CYS A 181 18.82 13.77 -0.02
N GLN A 182 18.03 13.94 -1.08
CA GLN A 182 17.92 15.17 -1.87
C GLN A 182 16.67 16.00 -1.52
N ASN A 183 15.89 15.60 -0.50
CA ASN A 183 14.60 16.22 -0.13
C ASN A 183 13.57 16.25 -1.27
N GLU A 184 13.63 15.29 -2.19
CA GLU A 184 12.64 15.15 -3.27
C GLU A 184 11.36 14.45 -2.82
N MET A 185 11.38 13.89 -1.61
CA MET A 185 10.22 13.27 -0.97
C MET A 185 9.62 14.27 0.05
N PRO A 186 8.30 14.46 0.07
CA PRO A 186 7.68 15.44 0.96
C PRO A 186 7.81 15.01 2.42
N ALA A 187 8.25 15.93 3.27
CA ALA A 187 8.15 15.79 4.71
C ALA A 187 6.75 16.24 5.17
N VAL A 188 6.11 15.44 6.02
CA VAL A 188 4.80 15.69 6.62
C VAL A 188 4.94 15.51 8.12
N ASP A 189 4.52 16.50 8.91
CA ASP A 189 4.58 16.45 10.38
C ASP A 189 5.99 16.07 10.92
N GLY A 190 7.04 16.56 10.25
CA GLY A 190 8.43 16.35 10.64
C GLY A 190 9.04 14.99 10.25
N VAL A 191 8.34 14.17 9.46
CA VAL A 191 8.83 12.88 8.96
C VAL A 191 8.66 12.74 7.46
N THR A 192 9.49 11.93 6.80
CA THR A 192 9.31 11.56 5.39
C THR A 192 8.54 10.23 5.28
N PRO A 193 7.32 10.18 4.73
CA PRO A 193 6.58 8.94 4.57
C PRO A 193 7.21 8.05 3.50
N ILE A 194 7.51 6.80 3.86
CA ILE A 194 7.98 5.76 2.94
C ILE A 194 6.86 4.74 2.77
N VAL A 195 6.27 4.64 1.57
CA VAL A 195 5.12 3.77 1.30
C VAL A 195 5.58 2.35 1.05
N VAL A 196 5.10 1.41 1.87
CA VAL A 196 5.39 -0.02 1.77
C VAL A 196 4.11 -0.77 1.43
N THR A 197 4.15 -1.62 0.40
CA THR A 197 2.99 -2.40 -0.06
C THR A 197 3.19 -3.89 0.16
N PHE A 198 2.15 -4.49 0.73
CA PHE A 198 1.93 -5.91 0.97
C PHE A 198 0.58 -6.33 0.37
N HIS A 199 0.25 -7.61 0.43
CA HIS A 199 -1.08 -8.14 0.11
C HIS A 199 -1.63 -8.92 1.30
N ASP A 200 -2.68 -8.41 1.95
CA ASP A 200 -3.26 -9.01 3.16
C ASP A 200 -4.02 -10.31 2.87
N ILE A 201 -4.33 -10.58 1.60
CA ILE A 201 -4.87 -11.87 1.18
C ILE A 201 -3.83 -12.99 1.16
N ASN A 202 -2.53 -12.67 1.24
CA ASN A 202 -1.46 -13.66 1.19
C ASN A 202 -1.19 -14.26 2.58
N PRO A 203 -1.43 -15.57 2.81
CA PRO A 203 -1.14 -16.21 4.09
C PRO A 203 0.33 -16.16 4.48
N TYR A 204 1.25 -16.17 3.51
CA TYR A 204 2.66 -16.03 3.78
C TYR A 204 2.97 -14.66 4.41
N THR A 205 2.48 -13.58 3.80
CA THR A 205 2.62 -12.22 4.34
C THR A 205 2.04 -12.13 5.74
N ALA A 206 0.81 -12.62 5.93
CA ALA A 206 0.14 -12.62 7.21
C ALA A 206 0.93 -13.38 8.30
N ASN A 207 1.54 -14.52 7.97
CA ASN A 207 2.34 -15.31 8.93
C ASN A 207 3.72 -14.71 9.23
N HIS A 208 4.21 -13.76 8.43
CA HIS A 208 5.55 -13.15 8.58
C HIS A 208 5.49 -11.63 8.74
N MET A 209 4.33 -11.09 9.10
CA MET A 209 4.13 -9.64 9.18
C MET A 209 5.09 -9.01 10.20
N GLU A 210 5.28 -9.63 11.37
CA GLU A 210 6.25 -9.17 12.38
C GLU A 210 7.69 -9.15 11.84
N GLU A 211 8.10 -10.20 11.11
CA GLU A 211 9.43 -10.26 10.50
C GLU A 211 9.63 -9.17 9.43
N TYR A 212 8.59 -8.82 8.67
CA TYR A 212 8.66 -7.70 7.74
C TYR A 212 8.83 -6.35 8.45
N LEU A 213 8.16 -6.14 9.60
CA LEU A 213 8.36 -4.94 10.42
C LEU A 213 9.82 -4.86 10.89
N GLU A 214 10.37 -5.96 11.40
CA GLU A 214 11.78 -6.06 11.79
C GLU A 214 12.73 -5.73 10.64
N ILE A 215 12.52 -6.37 9.49
CA ILE A 215 13.34 -6.19 8.29
C ILE A 215 13.38 -4.71 7.88
N LEU A 216 12.25 -4.00 7.92
CA LEU A 216 12.21 -2.57 7.56
C LEU A 216 13.10 -1.73 8.48
N LEU A 217 13.05 -1.97 9.79
CA LEU A 217 13.88 -1.26 10.78
C LEU A 217 15.37 -1.60 10.61
N ASP A 218 15.69 -2.88 10.49
CA ASP A 218 17.08 -3.34 10.32
C ASP A 218 17.70 -2.87 9.01
N VAL A 219 16.92 -2.83 7.93
CA VAL A 219 17.39 -2.31 6.65
C VAL A 219 17.61 -0.80 6.71
N ALA A 220 16.70 -0.03 7.34
CA ALA A 220 16.88 1.41 7.50
C ALA A 220 18.14 1.72 8.31
N LYS A 221 18.36 0.97 9.40
CA LYS A 221 19.58 1.05 10.22
C LYS A 221 20.83 0.71 9.41
N GLU A 222 20.82 -0.39 8.64
CA GLU A 222 21.95 -0.79 7.79
C GLU A 222 22.31 0.29 6.75
N LEU A 223 21.30 0.98 6.21
CA LEU A 223 21.47 2.03 5.20
C LEU A 223 21.71 3.42 5.80
N GLU A 224 21.85 3.51 7.13
CA GLU A 224 22.05 4.75 7.89
C GLU A 224 20.95 5.78 7.60
N ILE A 225 19.71 5.32 7.44
CA ILE A 225 18.53 6.18 7.25
C ILE A 225 17.86 6.35 8.63
N PRO A 226 17.85 7.56 9.22
CA PRO A 226 17.18 7.81 10.49
C PRO A 226 15.69 7.51 10.38
N VAL A 227 15.19 6.71 11.32
CA VAL A 227 13.76 6.39 11.47
C VAL A 227 13.19 7.23 12.62
N SER A 228 11.97 7.73 12.47
CA SER A 228 11.26 8.45 13.53
C SER A 228 11.08 7.57 14.78
N GLU A 229 10.99 8.19 15.96
CA GLU A 229 10.75 7.50 17.25
C GLU A 229 9.57 6.54 17.19
N LYS A 230 8.52 6.90 16.45
CA LYS A 230 7.47 5.99 16.00
C LYS A 230 7.75 5.57 14.56
N PRO A 231 8.26 4.35 14.31
CA PRO A 231 8.62 3.92 12.96
C PRO A 231 7.43 3.74 12.02
N PHE A 232 6.23 3.52 12.57
CA PHE A 232 4.99 3.33 11.82
C PHE A 232 3.94 4.35 12.27
N TYR A 233 2.89 4.55 11.47
CA TYR A 233 1.78 5.41 11.86
C TYR A 233 0.88 4.67 12.85
N ASP A 234 0.38 5.36 13.88
CA ASP A 234 -0.57 4.86 14.88
C ASP A 234 -1.86 5.70 14.97
N ASP A 235 -1.94 6.78 14.18
CA ASP A 235 -3.08 7.67 14.06
C ASP A 235 -3.58 7.70 12.61
N ARG A 236 -4.91 7.60 12.43
CA ARG A 236 -5.56 7.52 11.12
C ARG A 236 -5.44 8.81 10.32
N ASP A 237 -5.59 9.95 10.95
CA ASP A 237 -5.62 11.25 10.26
C ASP A 237 -4.21 11.67 9.86
N VAL A 238 -3.22 11.39 10.72
CA VAL A 238 -1.80 11.57 10.38
C VAL A 238 -1.41 10.65 9.22
N LEU A 239 -1.86 9.39 9.24
CA LEU A 239 -1.65 8.44 8.14
C LEU A 239 -2.26 8.95 6.82
N GLU A 240 -3.50 9.43 6.84
CA GLU A 240 -4.18 9.93 5.65
C GLU A 240 -3.46 11.15 5.06
N ARG A 241 -3.01 12.11 5.89
CA ARG A 241 -2.22 13.26 5.41
C ARG A 241 -0.90 12.83 4.78
N ALA A 242 -0.20 11.89 5.41
CA ALA A 242 1.05 11.34 4.88
C ALA A 242 0.85 10.63 3.54
N ALA A 243 -0.23 9.84 3.42
CA ALA A 243 -0.60 9.18 2.17
C ALA A 243 -0.92 10.19 1.06
N LEU A 244 -1.73 11.21 1.34
CA LEU A 244 -2.13 12.24 0.38
C LEU A 244 -0.93 13.09 -0.10
N ALA A 245 0.09 13.29 0.74
CA ALA A 245 1.31 13.97 0.31
C ALA A 245 2.13 13.17 -0.72
N ARG A 246 1.97 11.83 -0.75
CA ARG A 246 2.73 10.91 -1.61
C ARG A 246 2.01 10.51 -2.90
N VAL A 247 0.86 11.13 -3.21
CA VAL A 247 0.06 10.78 -4.40
C VAL A 247 0.77 11.19 -5.71
N VAL A 248 0.48 10.44 -6.77
CA VAL A 248 0.95 10.74 -8.12
C VAL A 248 0.19 11.94 -8.67
N LYS A 249 0.92 13.02 -8.99
CA LYS A 249 0.33 14.28 -9.48
C LYS A 249 0.10 14.31 -11.00
N ASP A 250 0.92 13.58 -11.76
CA ASP A 250 0.88 13.58 -13.22
C ASP A 250 1.26 12.20 -13.77
N ALA A 251 0.54 11.72 -14.78
CA ALA A 251 0.79 10.48 -15.49
C ALA A 251 2.09 10.51 -16.32
N SER A 252 2.58 11.69 -16.71
CA SER A 252 3.87 11.85 -17.39
C SER A 252 5.05 11.54 -16.47
N ASN A 253 4.86 11.75 -15.15
CA ASN A 253 5.80 11.44 -14.09
C ASN A 253 5.54 10.04 -13.50
N ALA A 254 5.30 9.05 -14.35
CA ALA A 254 5.11 7.68 -13.90
C ALA A 254 6.34 7.26 -13.07
N PRO A 255 6.20 7.05 -11.75
CA PRO A 255 7.35 6.70 -10.93
C PRO A 255 7.84 5.32 -11.35
N GLU A 256 9.16 5.13 -11.38
CA GLU A 256 9.75 3.81 -11.56
C GLU A 256 9.18 2.87 -10.50
N LEU A 257 8.33 1.94 -10.92
CA LEU A 257 7.77 0.94 -10.02
C LEU A 257 8.88 -0.02 -9.58
N PRO A 258 8.86 -0.51 -8.33
CA PRO A 258 9.90 -1.41 -7.87
C PRO A 258 9.85 -2.78 -8.56
N GLY A 259 11.03 -3.33 -8.89
CA GLY A 259 11.20 -4.74 -9.23
C GLY A 259 10.58 -5.20 -10.56
N ILE A 260 9.92 -6.36 -10.54
CA ILE A 260 9.32 -7.01 -11.72
C ILE A 260 8.26 -6.16 -12.40
N TRP A 261 7.63 -5.24 -11.67
CA TRP A 261 6.62 -4.34 -12.22
C TRP A 261 7.23 -3.33 -13.19
N ASN A 262 8.45 -2.83 -12.94
CA ASN A 262 9.17 -2.03 -13.92
C ASN A 262 9.43 -2.82 -15.22
N TRP A 263 9.74 -4.11 -15.10
CA TRP A 263 9.96 -4.99 -16.25
C TRP A 263 8.67 -5.28 -17.01
N PHE A 264 7.56 -5.55 -16.32
CA PHE A 264 6.24 -5.68 -16.95
C PHE A 264 5.86 -4.40 -17.70
N TRP A 265 6.09 -3.21 -17.13
CA TRP A 265 5.86 -1.94 -17.82
C TRP A 265 6.79 -1.72 -19.01
N GLY A 266 8.05 -2.18 -18.95
CA GLY A 266 9.02 -2.09 -20.04
C GLY A 266 8.65 -2.93 -21.28
N LEU A 267 7.83 -3.97 -21.13
CA LEU A 267 7.33 -4.79 -22.25
C LEU A 267 6.13 -4.19 -22.99
N PHE A 268 5.46 -3.19 -22.40
CA PHE A 268 4.23 -2.58 -22.94
C PHE A 268 4.33 -1.05 -23.12
N ARG A 269 5.55 -0.53 -23.20
CA ARG A 269 5.86 0.79 -23.76
C ARG A 269 5.91 0.72 -25.29
#